data_AF-A0A7C2TB71-F1
#
_entry.id   AF-A0A7C2TB71-F1
#
_cell.length_a   1.000
_cell.length_b   1.000
_cell.length_c   1.000
_cell.angle_alpha   90.00
_cell.angle_beta   90.00
_cell.angle_gamma   90.00
#
_symmetry.space_group_name_H-M   'P 1'
#
loop_
_entity.id
_entity.type
_entity.pdbx_description
1 polymer ?
#
loop_
_entity_poly.entity_id
_entity_poly.type
_entity_poly.pdbx_seq_one_letter_code
_entity_poly.pdbx_strand_id
1 'polypeptide(L)'
;MDNPRAEELETMVGLSDGERALLTPLGVCARKVAPLLSAAFAKRASACSMFSNFSGEDSDSFKARMQAWFVDLFEAHPEGVRSEDQWVNERFFRYPVSPVCIIVMMDVILNLGRRVTRYSHKRERAVRAFYMSLALQLTLLEQCYELVRRRLSTQLMLLD
;
A
#
# COMPACT_ATOMS: atom_id res chain seq x y z
N MET A 1 -23.56 -3.82 -6.66
CA MET A 1 -22.75 -2.70 -7.20
C MET A 1 -21.44 -3.29 -7.62
N ASP A 2 -21.06 -3.09 -8.87
CA ASP A 2 -19.74 -3.48 -9.37
C ASP A 2 -18.68 -2.63 -8.66
N ASN A 3 -17.58 -3.26 -8.23
CA ASN A 3 -16.45 -2.51 -7.69
C ASN A 3 -15.79 -1.75 -8.84
N PRO A 4 -15.51 -0.45 -8.70
CA PRO A 4 -14.88 0.32 -9.76
C PRO A 4 -13.51 -0.29 -10.10
N ARG A 5 -13.19 -0.35 -11.40
CA ARG A 5 -11.93 -0.89 -11.89
C ARG A 5 -10.77 0.03 -11.49
N ALA A 6 -9.53 -0.49 -11.49
CA ALA A 6 -8.35 0.29 -11.15
C ALA A 6 -8.23 1.59 -11.99
N GLU A 7 -8.53 1.53 -13.28
CA GLU A 7 -8.53 2.68 -14.20
C GLU A 7 -9.57 3.77 -13.81
N GLU A 8 -10.74 3.35 -13.32
CA GLU A 8 -11.78 4.25 -12.84
C GLU A 8 -11.36 4.91 -11.52
N LEU A 9 -10.73 4.15 -10.63
CA LEU A 9 -10.16 4.68 -9.39
C LEU A 9 -9.04 5.69 -9.64
N GLU A 10 -8.17 5.43 -10.62
CA GLU A 10 -7.12 6.35 -11.03
C GLU A 10 -7.70 7.67 -11.54
N THR A 11 -8.78 7.59 -12.31
CA THR A 11 -9.53 8.76 -12.79
C THR A 11 -10.17 9.53 -11.64
N MET A 12 -10.77 8.83 -10.67
CA MET A 12 -11.39 9.44 -9.49
C MET A 12 -10.38 10.11 -8.54
N VAL A 13 -9.22 9.48 -8.34
CA VAL A 13 -8.13 10.03 -7.51
C VAL A 13 -7.36 11.13 -8.24
N GLY A 14 -7.40 11.12 -9.58
CA GLY A 14 -6.78 12.11 -10.43
C GLY A 14 -5.27 11.95 -10.55
N LEU A 15 -4.72 10.76 -10.36
CA LEU A 15 -3.28 10.48 -10.49
C LEU A 15 -2.90 10.38 -11.99
N SER A 16 -2.48 11.50 -12.56
CA SER A 16 -2.10 11.59 -13.97
C SER A 16 -0.71 10.99 -14.27
N ASP A 17 -0.44 10.66 -15.53
CA ASP A 17 0.91 10.25 -15.99
C ASP A 17 1.99 11.27 -15.64
N GLY A 18 1.64 12.56 -15.72
CA GLY A 18 2.53 13.65 -15.33
C GLY A 18 2.86 13.66 -13.83
N GLU A 19 1.96 13.17 -12.97
CA GLU A 19 2.20 13.00 -11.54
C GLU A 19 2.99 11.72 -11.25
N ARG A 20 2.71 10.62 -11.95
CA ARG A 20 3.53 9.40 -11.86
C ARG A 20 4.98 9.66 -12.23
N ALA A 21 5.21 10.40 -13.30
CA ALA A 21 6.55 10.81 -13.73
C ALA A 21 7.31 11.63 -12.67
N LEU A 22 6.62 12.31 -11.74
CA LEU A 22 7.26 12.98 -10.61
C LEU A 22 7.68 12.03 -9.50
N LEU A 23 7.00 10.89 -9.37
CA LEU A 23 7.23 9.90 -8.33
C LEU A 23 8.29 8.87 -8.73
N THR A 24 8.26 8.37 -9.97
CA THR A 24 9.13 7.25 -10.42
C THR A 24 10.61 7.46 -10.08
N PRO A 25 11.22 8.64 -10.32
CA PRO A 25 12.63 8.85 -9.96
C PRO A 25 12.91 8.82 -8.46
N LEU A 26 11.89 9.11 -7.63
CA LEU A 26 11.98 9.10 -6.18
C LEU A 26 11.98 7.68 -5.59
N GLY A 27 11.65 6.64 -6.37
CA GLY A 27 11.67 5.24 -5.94
C GLY A 27 13.03 4.82 -5.36
N VAL A 28 14.14 5.35 -5.89
CA VAL A 28 15.49 5.11 -5.33
C VAL A 28 15.63 5.69 -3.92
N CYS A 29 15.07 6.86 -3.66
CA CYS A 29 15.05 7.48 -2.33
C CYS A 29 14.09 6.73 -1.39
N ALA A 30 12.94 6.30 -1.90
CA ALA A 30 11.97 5.50 -1.15
C ALA A 30 12.60 4.19 -0.65
N ARG A 31 13.32 3.45 -1.50
CA ARG A 31 14.05 2.23 -1.13
C ARG A 31 15.03 2.45 0.03
N LYS A 32 15.77 3.58 0.02
CA LYS A 32 16.72 3.91 1.09
C LYS A 32 16.03 4.23 2.41
N VAL A 33 14.82 4.77 2.36
CA VAL A 33 14.04 5.20 3.53
C VAL A 33 13.13 4.08 4.07
N ALA A 34 12.73 3.13 3.21
CA ALA A 34 11.82 2.04 3.55
C ALA A 34 12.21 1.23 4.81
N PRO A 35 13.50 0.91 5.08
CA PRO A 35 13.88 0.22 6.31
C PRO A 35 13.47 0.96 7.60
N LEU A 36 13.35 2.29 7.56
CA LEU A 36 12.86 3.09 8.70
C LEU A 36 11.40 2.80 9.02
N LEU A 37 10.58 2.44 8.03
CA LEU A 37 9.19 2.04 8.22
C LEU A 37 9.10 0.74 9.03
N SER A 38 9.94 -0.24 8.71
CA SER A 38 10.02 -1.50 9.46
C SER A 38 10.52 -1.32 10.88
N ALA A 39 11.51 -0.46 11.09
CA ALA A 39 11.98 -0.12 12.44
C ALA A 39 10.86 0.54 13.27
N ALA A 40 10.13 1.47 12.66
CA ALA A 40 8.98 2.11 13.31
C ALA A 40 7.85 1.12 13.61
N PHE A 41 7.57 0.18 12.70
CA PHE A 41 6.60 -0.88 12.91
C PHE A 41 6.99 -1.79 14.07
N ALA A 42 8.24 -2.28 14.11
CA ALA A 42 8.71 -3.14 15.19
C ALA A 42 8.59 -2.46 16.57
N LYS A 43 8.90 -1.16 16.63
CA LYS A 43 8.73 -0.36 17.85
C LYS A 43 7.27 -0.25 18.30
N ARG A 44 6.32 -0.10 17.36
CA ARG A 44 4.90 -0.05 17.69
C ARG A 44 4.32 -1.43 18.01
N ALA A 45 4.77 -2.45 17.31
CA ALA A 45 4.32 -3.82 17.49
C ALA A 45 4.68 -4.34 18.88
N SER A 46 5.88 -4.02 19.37
CA SER A 46 6.30 -4.35 20.74
C SER A 46 5.56 -3.56 21.82
N ALA A 47 4.93 -2.43 21.49
CA ALA A 47 4.24 -1.57 22.44
C ALA A 47 2.71 -1.78 22.47
N CYS A 48 2.14 -2.56 21.55
CA CYS A 48 0.70 -2.74 21.43
C CYS A 48 0.33 -4.20 21.19
N SER A 49 -0.48 -4.75 22.10
CA SER A 49 -0.93 -6.15 22.08
C SER A 49 -1.70 -6.51 20.80
N MET A 50 -2.31 -5.54 20.12
CA MET A 50 -2.96 -5.75 18.81
C MET A 50 -1.98 -6.31 17.76
N PHE A 51 -0.68 -6.09 17.93
CA PHE A 51 0.36 -6.56 17.03
C PHE A 51 1.13 -7.78 17.55
N SER A 52 0.73 -8.39 18.67
CA SER A 52 1.41 -9.57 19.23
C SER A 52 1.46 -10.73 18.25
N ASN A 53 0.45 -10.86 17.39
CA ASN A 53 0.39 -11.89 16.36
C ASN A 53 1.42 -11.67 15.22
N PHE A 54 2.07 -10.51 15.17
CA PHE A 54 3.09 -10.16 14.17
C PHE A 54 4.53 -10.19 14.76
N SER A 55 4.72 -10.73 15.98
CA SER A 55 6.04 -10.97 16.56
C SER A 55 6.53 -12.39 16.25
N GLY A 56 7.71 -12.54 15.63
CA GLY A 56 8.30 -13.84 15.23
C GLY A 56 8.94 -13.83 13.85
N GLU A 57 9.21 -15.01 13.26
CA GLU A 57 9.74 -15.14 11.87
C GLU A 57 8.82 -14.50 10.81
N ASP A 58 7.51 -14.51 11.04
CA ASP A 58 6.53 -13.84 10.17
C ASP A 58 6.59 -12.29 10.24
N SER A 59 7.34 -11.76 11.22
CA SER A 59 7.60 -10.32 11.34
C SER A 59 8.53 -9.82 10.25
N ASP A 60 9.53 -10.60 9.84
CA ASP A 60 10.51 -10.15 8.84
C ASP A 60 9.94 -10.21 7.43
N SER A 61 9.14 -11.23 7.13
CA SER A 61 8.34 -11.30 5.91
C SER A 61 7.36 -10.11 5.85
N PHE A 62 6.67 -9.78 6.95
CA PHE A 62 5.76 -8.64 7.04
C PHE A 62 6.48 -7.30 6.86
N LYS A 63 7.62 -7.09 7.53
CA LYS A 63 8.47 -5.91 7.37
C LYS A 63 8.91 -5.71 5.92
N ALA A 64 9.41 -6.77 5.27
CA ALA A 64 9.83 -6.71 3.88
C ALA A 64 8.66 -6.33 2.94
N ARG A 65 7.47 -6.90 3.18
CA ARG A 65 6.25 -6.57 2.43
C ARG A 65 5.82 -5.12 2.63
N MET A 66 5.86 -4.62 3.87
CA MET A 66 5.61 -3.20 4.18
C MET A 66 6.61 -2.25 3.49
N GLN A 67 7.88 -2.64 3.42
CA GLN A 67 8.90 -1.86 2.71
C GLN A 67 8.63 -1.81 1.21
N ALA A 68 8.35 -2.97 0.61
CA ALA A 68 8.05 -3.06 -0.82
C ALA A 68 6.78 -2.26 -1.17
N TRP A 69 5.71 -2.40 -0.39
CA TRP A 69 4.50 -1.60 -0.57
C TRP A 69 4.78 -0.08 -0.48
N PHE A 70 5.59 0.35 0.48
CA PHE A 70 5.98 1.77 0.59
C PHE A 70 6.76 2.26 -0.63
N VAL A 71 7.61 1.42 -1.21
CA VAL A 71 8.33 1.74 -2.45
C VAL A 71 7.37 1.82 -3.65
N ASP A 72 6.39 0.92 -3.73
CA ASP A 72 5.38 0.91 -4.79
C ASP A 72 4.56 2.21 -4.84
N LEU A 73 4.39 2.91 -3.70
CA LEU A 73 3.78 4.25 -3.67
C LEU A 73 4.51 5.26 -4.57
N PHE A 74 5.80 5.05 -4.84
CA PHE A 74 6.65 5.94 -5.65
C PHE A 74 6.91 5.40 -7.05
N GLU A 75 6.82 4.09 -7.27
CA GLU A 75 7.05 3.54 -8.60
C GLU A 75 5.82 3.64 -9.50
N ALA A 76 4.63 3.78 -8.90
CA ALA A 76 3.38 4.12 -9.58
C ALA A 76 3.13 3.27 -10.84
N HIS A 77 3.46 1.98 -10.77
CA HIS A 77 3.29 1.04 -11.88
C HIS A 77 1.85 1.12 -12.39
N PRO A 78 1.61 1.48 -13.66
CA PRO A 78 0.29 1.32 -14.25
C PRO A 78 -0.01 -0.17 -14.23
N GLU A 79 -1.06 -0.55 -13.53
CA GLU A 79 -1.51 -1.94 -13.55
C GLU A 79 -2.00 -2.18 -14.98
N GLY A 80 -1.23 -2.94 -15.77
CA GLY A 80 -1.74 -3.42 -17.06
C GLY A 80 -3.03 -4.21 -16.85
N VAL A 81 -3.78 -4.46 -17.92
CA VAL A 81 -5.03 -5.25 -17.87
C VAL A 81 -4.75 -6.60 -17.20
N ARG A 82 -5.25 -6.77 -15.96
CA ARG A 82 -5.12 -7.99 -15.14
C ARG A 82 -6.50 -8.54 -14.84
N SER A 83 -6.61 -9.86 -14.72
CA SER A 83 -7.84 -10.43 -14.16
C SER A 83 -7.96 -10.07 -12.68
N GLU A 84 -9.19 -9.98 -12.17
CA GLU A 84 -9.46 -9.72 -10.76
C GLU A 84 -8.76 -10.73 -9.85
N ASP A 85 -8.69 -12.01 -10.26
CA ASP A 85 -7.98 -13.06 -9.53
C ASP A 85 -6.46 -12.88 -9.51
N GLN A 86 -5.86 -12.47 -10.63
CA GLN A 86 -4.43 -12.15 -10.66
C GLN A 86 -4.13 -10.97 -9.77
N TRP A 87 -4.99 -9.95 -9.80
CA TRP A 87 -4.84 -8.77 -8.97
C TRP A 87 -5.01 -9.06 -7.47
N VAL A 88 -6.05 -9.79 -7.08
CA VAL A 88 -6.25 -10.25 -5.69
C VAL A 88 -5.08 -11.13 -5.28
N ASN A 89 -4.64 -12.08 -6.11
CA ASN A 89 -3.53 -12.95 -5.72
C ASN A 89 -2.21 -12.18 -5.57
N GLU A 90 -1.88 -11.32 -6.51
CA GLU A 90 -0.65 -10.53 -6.51
C GLU A 90 -0.65 -9.40 -5.49
N ARG A 91 -1.79 -8.90 -5.01
CA ARG A 91 -1.82 -7.86 -3.97
C ARG A 91 -2.07 -8.42 -2.59
N PHE A 92 -3.04 -9.31 -2.45
CA PHE A 92 -3.43 -9.87 -1.16
C PHE A 92 -2.36 -10.85 -0.64
N PHE A 93 -1.76 -11.69 -1.49
CA PHE A 93 -0.67 -12.58 -1.04
C PHE A 93 0.70 -11.92 -1.05
N ARG A 94 0.94 -10.93 -1.91
CA ARG A 94 2.19 -10.15 -1.89
C ARG A 94 2.23 -9.17 -0.73
N TYR A 95 1.08 -8.67 -0.29
CA TYR A 95 0.93 -7.71 0.81
C TYR A 95 -0.29 -8.07 1.69
N PRO A 96 -0.25 -9.13 2.51
CA PRO A 96 -1.28 -9.38 3.53
C PRO A 96 -1.05 -8.41 4.69
N VAL A 97 -1.05 -7.12 4.40
CA VAL A 97 -0.93 -6.05 5.38
C VAL A 97 -2.34 -5.67 5.79
N SER A 98 -2.70 -6.01 7.02
CA SER A 98 -3.99 -5.60 7.59
C SER A 98 -4.18 -4.08 7.42
N PRO A 99 -5.34 -3.60 6.94
CA PRO A 99 -5.61 -2.16 6.81
C PRO A 99 -5.43 -1.42 8.14
N VAL A 100 -5.69 -2.10 9.25
CA VAL A 100 -5.46 -1.59 10.62
C VAL A 100 -3.98 -1.28 10.84
N CYS A 101 -3.06 -2.12 10.35
CA CYS A 101 -1.63 -1.86 10.45
C CYS A 101 -1.25 -0.58 9.69
N ILE A 102 -1.83 -0.37 8.50
CA ILE A 102 -1.56 0.83 7.70
C ILE A 102 -2.08 2.08 8.38
N ILE A 103 -3.31 2.03 8.92
CA ILE A 103 -3.90 3.15 9.67
C ILE A 103 -3.03 3.51 10.87
N VAL A 104 -2.62 2.50 11.65
CA VAL A 104 -1.77 2.74 12.83
C VAL A 104 -0.39 3.26 12.42
N MET A 105 0.11 2.93 11.23
CA MET A 105 1.39 3.42 10.70
C MET A 105 1.28 4.71 9.88
N MET A 106 0.09 5.29 9.73
CA MET A 106 -0.19 6.33 8.75
C MET A 106 0.67 7.58 8.94
N ASP A 107 0.86 8.03 10.18
CA ASP A 107 1.70 9.19 10.48
C ASP A 107 3.17 8.97 10.07
N VAL A 108 3.70 7.77 10.26
CA VAL A 108 5.05 7.38 9.84
C VAL A 108 5.12 7.35 8.31
N ILE A 109 4.15 6.71 7.66
CA ILE A 109 4.08 6.61 6.19
C ILE A 109 4.05 8.02 5.58
N LEU A 110 3.20 8.90 6.10
CA LEU A 110 3.09 10.29 5.65
C LEU A 110 4.38 11.08 5.87
N ASN A 111 5.04 10.90 7.03
CA ASN A 111 6.29 11.60 7.33
C ASN A 111 7.44 11.13 6.43
N LEU A 112 7.64 9.82 6.31
CA LEU A 112 8.66 9.24 5.43
C LEU A 112 8.38 9.59 3.96
N GLY A 113 7.12 9.54 3.52
CA GLY A 113 6.75 9.93 2.17
C GLY A 113 7.07 11.40 1.86
N ARG A 114 6.72 12.32 2.78
CA ARG A 114 7.14 13.73 2.68
C ARG A 114 8.66 13.90 2.67
N ARG A 115 9.41 13.07 3.39
CA ARG A 115 10.87 13.11 3.39
C ARG A 115 11.43 12.70 2.02
N VAL A 116 10.84 11.69 1.38
CA VAL A 116 11.22 11.24 0.03
C VAL A 116 10.90 12.32 -1.02
N THR A 117 9.73 12.97 -0.95
CA THR A 117 9.34 13.98 -1.95
C THR A 117 10.15 15.26 -1.91
N ARG A 118 10.90 15.54 -0.82
CA ARG A 118 11.85 16.66 -0.74
C ARG A 118 12.97 16.60 -1.77
N TYR A 119 13.30 15.39 -2.26
CA TYR A 119 14.31 15.16 -3.29
C TYR A 119 13.81 15.45 -4.72
N SER A 120 12.52 15.74 -4.90
CA SER A 120 12.00 16.20 -6.18
C SER A 120 12.35 17.65 -6.45
N HIS A 121 12.62 17.97 -7.72
CA HIS A 121 12.76 19.35 -8.20
C HIS A 121 11.41 20.12 -8.16
N LYS A 122 10.28 19.41 -8.09
CA LYS A 122 8.92 19.97 -7.96
C LYS A 122 8.25 19.48 -6.68
N ARG A 123 8.79 19.89 -5.53
CA ARG A 123 8.45 19.34 -4.20
C ARG A 123 6.95 19.30 -3.91
N GLU A 124 6.24 20.40 -4.07
CA GLU A 124 4.81 20.48 -3.76
C GLU A 124 3.97 19.54 -4.64
N ARG A 125 4.28 19.50 -5.95
CA ARG A 125 3.62 18.58 -6.88
C ARG A 125 3.94 17.11 -6.56
N ALA A 126 5.18 16.81 -6.15
CA ALA A 126 5.55 15.46 -5.75
C ALA A 126 4.85 15.03 -4.45
N VAL A 127 4.66 15.93 -3.48
CA VAL A 127 3.87 15.66 -2.26
C VAL A 127 2.42 15.35 -2.64
N ARG A 128 1.81 16.15 -3.52
CA ARG A 128 0.44 15.91 -3.98
C ARG A 128 0.31 14.56 -4.70
N ALA A 129 1.20 14.27 -5.64
CA ALA A 129 1.25 13.00 -6.35
C ALA A 129 1.42 11.82 -5.38
N PHE A 130 2.26 11.96 -4.36
CA PHE A 130 2.42 10.94 -3.32
C PHE A 130 1.11 10.68 -2.56
N TYR A 131 0.38 11.73 -2.18
CA TYR A 131 -0.92 11.56 -1.50
C TYR A 131 -1.97 10.90 -2.40
N MET A 132 -1.98 11.23 -3.69
CA MET A 132 -2.84 10.57 -4.67
C MET A 132 -2.48 9.09 -4.80
N SER A 133 -1.20 8.76 -4.96
CA SER A 133 -0.74 7.37 -5.02
C SER A 133 -1.10 6.60 -3.75
N LEU A 134 -0.91 7.19 -2.57
CA LEU A 134 -1.32 6.62 -1.30
C LEU A 134 -2.83 6.37 -1.25
N ALA A 135 -3.64 7.36 -1.61
CA ALA A 135 -5.10 7.23 -1.61
C ALA A 135 -5.56 6.10 -2.55
N LEU A 136 -5.04 6.06 -3.78
CA LEU A 136 -5.31 4.99 -4.73
C LEU A 136 -4.95 3.62 -4.15
N GLN A 137 -3.77 3.49 -3.56
CA GLN A 137 -3.28 2.23 -2.98
C GLN A 137 -4.12 1.77 -1.78
N LEU A 138 -4.63 2.68 -0.97
CA LEU A 138 -5.54 2.36 0.13
C LEU A 138 -6.90 1.88 -0.39
N THR A 139 -7.47 2.56 -1.39
CA THR A 139 -8.75 2.17 -2.00
C THR A 139 -8.63 0.79 -2.65
N LEU A 140 -7.54 0.54 -3.37
CA LEU A 140 -7.23 -0.76 -3.96
C LEU A 140 -7.11 -1.84 -2.88
N LEU A 141 -6.44 -1.55 -1.76
CA LEU A 141 -6.33 -2.52 -0.66
C LEU A 141 -7.70 -2.84 -0.04
N GLU A 142 -8.53 -1.83 0.21
CA GLU A 142 -9.88 -2.02 0.73
C GLU A 142 -10.73 -2.92 -0.18
N GLN A 143 -10.67 -2.68 -1.50
CA GLN A 143 -11.34 -3.54 -2.48
C GLN A 143 -10.84 -4.99 -2.44
N CYS A 144 -9.52 -5.23 -2.32
CA CYS A 144 -8.98 -6.59 -2.15
C CYS A 144 -9.60 -7.27 -0.92
N TYR A 145 -9.63 -6.58 0.23
CA TYR A 145 -10.15 -7.13 1.48
C TYR A 145 -11.65 -7.44 1.40
N GLU A 146 -12.43 -6.56 0.79
CA GLU A 146 -13.85 -6.79 0.55
C GLU A 146 -14.10 -8.05 -0.31
N LEU A 147 -13.33 -8.23 -1.38
CA LEU A 147 -13.45 -9.39 -2.26
C LEU A 147 -13.12 -10.69 -1.53
N VAL A 148 -12.01 -10.72 -0.79
CA VAL A 148 -11.62 -11.91 0.00
C VAL A 148 -12.68 -12.22 1.06
N ARG A 149 -13.19 -11.20 1.77
CA ARG A 149 -14.26 -11.36 2.76
C ARG A 149 -15.53 -11.96 2.16
N ARG A 150 -15.94 -11.48 0.98
CA ARG A 150 -17.10 -12.03 0.26
C ARG A 150 -16.88 -13.48 -0.14
N ARG A 151 -15.73 -13.83 -0.71
CA ARG A 151 -15.39 -15.20 -1.11
C ARG A 151 -15.43 -16.18 0.06
N LEU A 152 -14.83 -15.80 1.20
CA LEU A 152 -14.87 -16.61 2.42
C LEU A 152 -16.29 -16.80 2.94
N SER A 153 -17.10 -15.74 2.92
CA SER A 153 -18.51 -15.81 3.34
C SER A 153 -19.32 -16.75 2.45
N THR A 154 -19.11 -16.70 1.13
CA THR A 154 -19.76 -17.62 0.18
C THR A 154 -19.31 -19.06 0.40
N GLN A 155 -18.02 -19.31 0.62
CA GLN A 155 -17.52 -20.65 0.90
C GLN A 155 -18.13 -21.25 2.17
N LEU A 156 -18.25 -20.45 3.24
CA LEU A 156 -18.91 -20.88 4.48
C LEU A 156 -20.38 -21.24 4.25
N MET A 157 -21.11 -20.45 3.46
CA MET A 157 -22.51 -20.74 3.11
C MET A 157 -22.69 -22.01 2.27
N LEU A 158 -21.65 -22.47 1.58
CA LEU A 158 -21.68 -23.70 0.77
C LEU A 158 -21.23 -24.95 1.55
N LEU A 159 -20.78 -24.78 2.79
CA LEU A 159 -20.42 -25.87 3.69
C LEU A 159 -21.59 -26.28 4.63
N ASP A 160 -22.68 -25.51 4.62
CA ASP A 160 -23.98 -25.83 5.23
C ASP A 160 -24.91 -26.51 4.20
#